data_AF-A0A965QVM7-F1
#
_entry.id   AF-A0A965QVM7-F1
#
_cell.length_a   1.000
_cell.length_b   1.000
_cell.length_c   1.000
_cell.angle_alpha   90.00
_cell.angle_beta   90.00
_cell.angle_gamma   90.00
#
_symmetry.space_group_name_H-M   'P 1'
#
loop_
_entity.id
_entity.type
_entity.pdbx_description
1 polymer ?
#
loop_
_entity_poly.entity_id
_entity_poly.type
_entity_poly.pdbx_seq_one_letter_code
_entity_poly.pdbx_strand_id
1 'polypeptide(L)'
;TSAHYPFVYGLRLAATLALLVWCRRPLGAWLGRPTWWPPLLGVALVVPWIVLAAMQRDAGWVPESVGRAAFNPFEHYGSGTAAWAYLAVRGLGLVAVVPVVEELFLRGFLLRYVVHEDFWTVPFGTLTAAAAGACAVYAVATHPGEAVAALGWFAVVSGIAAATRRPIDCIMAHAATNLALGVYVLVSGSWWLV
;
A
#
# COMPACT_ATOMS: atom_id res chain seq x y z
N THR A 1 -8.05 18.39 -15.27
CA THR A 1 -7.19 19.59 -15.15
C THR A 1 -6.21 19.38 -14.00
N SER A 2 -4.92 19.23 -14.33
CA SER A 2 -3.83 18.85 -13.41
C SER A 2 -3.49 19.89 -12.34
N ALA A 3 -3.92 21.15 -12.49
CA ALA A 3 -3.58 22.24 -11.59
C ALA A 3 -4.14 22.10 -10.15
N HIS A 4 -5.29 21.44 -9.97
CA HIS A 4 -5.90 21.27 -8.65
C HIS A 4 -5.46 19.99 -7.94
N TYR A 5 -4.72 19.10 -8.62
CA TYR A 5 -4.34 17.80 -8.08
C TYR A 5 -3.56 17.89 -6.76
N PRO A 6 -2.53 18.75 -6.61
CA PRO A 6 -1.78 18.84 -5.35
C PRO A 6 -2.66 19.32 -4.18
N PHE A 7 -3.59 20.24 -4.44
CA PHE A 7 -4.50 20.75 -3.43
C PHE A 7 -5.52 19.69 -2.99
N VAL A 8 -6.16 19.03 -3.94
CA VAL A 8 -7.13 17.94 -3.66
C VAL A 8 -6.45 16.79 -2.93
N TYR A 9 -5.23 16.43 -3.34
CA TYR A 9 -4.42 15.42 -2.65
C TYR A 9 -4.12 15.83 -1.20
N GLY A 10 -3.66 17.06 -0.98
CA GLY A 10 -3.36 17.60 0.34
C GLY A 10 -4.59 17.61 1.26
N LEU A 11 -5.75 18.02 0.73
CA LEU A 11 -7.01 18.01 1.48
C LEU A 11 -7.44 16.59 1.86
N ARG A 12 -7.37 15.64 0.91
CA ARG A 12 -7.66 14.22 1.18
C ARG A 12 -6.74 13.65 2.26
N LEU A 13 -5.43 13.94 2.17
CA LEU A 13 -4.45 13.49 3.15
C LEU A 13 -4.74 14.07 4.53
N ALA A 14 -5.00 15.38 4.62
CA ALA A 14 -5.33 16.05 5.88
C ALA A 14 -6.61 15.49 6.51
N ALA A 15 -7.67 15.30 5.72
CA ALA A 15 -8.92 14.70 6.18
C ALA A 15 -8.71 13.26 6.69
N THR A 16 -7.91 12.48 5.97
CA THR A 16 -7.59 11.09 6.35
C THR A 16 -6.81 11.05 7.67
N LEU A 17 -5.80 11.91 7.82
CA LEU A 17 -5.03 12.05 9.06
C LEU A 17 -5.92 12.48 10.24
N ALA A 18 -6.81 13.45 10.02
CA ALA A 18 -7.76 13.89 11.05
C ALA A 18 -8.65 12.73 11.52
N LEU A 19 -9.14 11.89 10.60
CA LEU A 19 -9.92 10.70 10.92
C LEU A 19 -9.10 9.64 11.67
N LEU A 20 -7.84 9.39 11.27
CA LEU A 20 -6.95 8.46 11.98
C LEU A 20 -6.66 8.95 13.41
N VAL A 21 -6.46 10.26 13.60
CA VAL A 21 -6.26 10.87 14.92
C VAL A 21 -7.54 10.78 15.75
N TRP A 22 -8.70 11.03 15.16
CA TRP A 22 -10.00 10.87 15.81
C TRP A 22 -10.21 9.43 16.29
N CYS A 23 -9.88 8.45 15.44
CA CYS A 23 -9.99 7.02 15.72
C CYS A 23 -8.78 6.41 16.44
N ARG A 24 -7.83 7.21 16.96
CA ARG A 24 -6.55 6.69 17.52
C ARG A 24 -6.71 5.68 18.65
N ARG A 25 -7.78 5.82 19.47
CA ARG A 25 -8.04 4.92 20.60
C ARG A 25 -8.50 3.53 20.14
N PRO A 26 -9.60 3.39 19.37
CA PRO A 26 -10.00 2.08 18.84
C PRO A 26 -8.94 1.51 17.89
N LEU A 27 -8.26 2.34 17.09
CA LEU A 27 -7.17 1.90 16.24
C LEU A 27 -6.04 1.28 17.08
N GLY A 28 -5.58 1.97 18.14
CA GLY A 28 -4.54 1.45 19.03
C GLY A 28 -4.92 0.12 19.69
N ALA A 29 -6.18 -0.06 20.07
CA ALA A 29 -6.68 -1.32 20.63
C ALA A 29 -6.68 -2.47 19.61
N TRP A 30 -6.88 -2.17 18.32
CA TRP A 30 -6.90 -3.14 17.23
C TRP A 30 -5.50 -3.57 16.76
N LEU A 31 -4.52 -2.67 16.77
CA LEU A 31 -3.19 -2.90 16.17
C LEU A 31 -2.42 -4.09 16.75
N GLY A 32 -2.49 -4.31 18.06
CA GLY A 32 -1.68 -5.31 18.76
C GLY A 32 -0.22 -4.88 18.96
N ARG A 33 0.65 -5.82 19.35
CA ARG A 33 2.09 -5.57 19.61
C ARG A 33 2.94 -6.00 18.41
N PRO A 34 3.87 -5.16 17.93
CA PRO A 34 4.64 -5.46 16.74
C PRO A 34 5.61 -6.62 16.95
N THR A 35 5.80 -7.40 15.89
CA THR A 35 6.84 -8.40 15.73
C THR A 35 8.02 -7.78 14.94
N TRP A 36 9.24 -8.25 15.17
CA TRP A 36 10.45 -7.63 14.61
C TRP A 36 10.71 -7.96 13.13
N TRP A 37 10.25 -9.12 12.63
CA TRP A 37 10.57 -9.61 11.29
C TRP A 37 9.67 -9.11 10.13
N PRO A 38 8.36 -8.81 10.30
CA PRO A 38 7.50 -8.38 9.19
C PRO A 38 8.01 -7.14 8.42
N PRO A 39 8.57 -6.09 9.07
CA PRO A 39 9.18 -4.98 8.35
C PRO A 39 10.36 -5.42 7.47
N LEU A 40 11.19 -6.36 7.94
CA LEU A 40 12.34 -6.87 7.18
C LEU A 40 11.88 -7.64 5.94
N LEU A 41 10.84 -8.45 6.08
CA LEU A 41 10.22 -9.11 4.93
C LEU A 41 9.61 -8.08 3.97
N GLY A 42 8.98 -7.02 4.50
CA GLY A 42 8.47 -5.90 3.71
C GLY A 42 9.55 -5.24 2.85
N VAL A 43 10.74 -4.97 3.41
CA VAL A 43 11.89 -4.48 2.64
C VAL A 43 12.31 -5.49 1.58
N ALA A 44 12.41 -6.78 1.92
CA ALA A 44 12.82 -7.82 0.97
C ALA A 44 11.83 -7.96 -0.20
N LEU A 45 10.52 -7.77 0.05
CA LEU A 45 9.46 -7.87 -0.96
C LEU A 45 9.53 -6.77 -2.04
N VAL A 46 10.32 -5.70 -1.85
CA VAL A 46 10.54 -4.69 -2.90
C VAL A 46 11.20 -5.30 -4.14
N VAL A 47 12.09 -6.28 -3.96
CA VAL A 47 12.83 -6.92 -5.05
C VAL A 47 11.90 -7.68 -6.00
N PRO A 48 11.11 -8.68 -5.54
CA PRO A 48 10.17 -9.35 -6.42
C PRO A 48 9.10 -8.40 -6.97
N TRP A 49 8.72 -7.36 -6.22
CA TRP A 49 7.79 -6.34 -6.74
C TRP A 49 8.34 -5.68 -7.99
N ILE A 50 9.56 -5.12 -7.91
CA ILE A 50 10.21 -4.44 -9.03
C ILE A 50 10.40 -5.39 -10.22
N VAL A 51 10.91 -6.60 -9.96
CA VAL A 51 11.20 -7.59 -11.02
C VAL A 51 9.92 -7.99 -11.74
N LEU A 52 8.87 -8.36 -11.01
CA LEU A 52 7.61 -8.82 -11.60
C LEU A 52 6.86 -7.68 -12.29
N ALA A 53 6.89 -6.47 -11.74
CA ALA A 53 6.31 -5.29 -12.37
C ALA A 53 7.03 -4.97 -13.70
N ALA A 54 8.36 -5.02 -13.73
CA ALA A 54 9.13 -4.81 -14.95
C ALA A 54 8.83 -5.88 -16.01
N MET A 55 8.81 -7.16 -15.63
CA MET A 55 8.47 -8.25 -16.54
C MET A 55 7.05 -8.11 -17.12
N GLN A 56 6.08 -7.75 -16.29
CA GLN A 56 4.71 -7.52 -16.74
C GLN A 56 4.62 -6.34 -17.72
N ARG A 57 5.35 -5.26 -17.43
CA ARG A 57 5.44 -4.08 -18.29
C ARG A 57 6.05 -4.42 -19.64
N ASP A 58 7.19 -5.11 -19.65
CA ASP A 58 7.92 -5.50 -20.87
C ASP A 58 7.11 -6.46 -21.74
N ALA A 59 6.31 -7.33 -21.10
CA ALA A 59 5.43 -8.25 -21.80
C ALA A 59 4.15 -7.58 -22.37
N GLY A 60 3.88 -6.31 -22.04
CA GLY A 60 2.76 -5.55 -22.58
C GLY A 60 1.38 -6.09 -22.19
N TRP A 61 1.27 -6.78 -21.05
CA TRP A 61 0.02 -7.44 -20.64
C TRP A 61 -1.12 -6.46 -20.32
N VAL A 62 -0.76 -5.23 -19.96
CA VAL A 62 -1.71 -4.18 -19.59
C VAL A 62 -1.45 -2.95 -20.46
N PRO A 63 -2.47 -2.40 -21.14
CA PRO A 63 -2.31 -1.19 -21.92
C PRO A 63 -1.78 -0.04 -21.07
N GLU A 64 -0.90 0.79 -21.62
CA GLU A 64 -0.33 1.94 -20.90
C GLU A 64 -1.40 2.90 -20.37
N SER A 65 -2.56 2.97 -21.03
CA SER A 65 -3.72 3.79 -20.62
C SER A 65 -4.35 3.34 -19.29
N VAL A 66 -4.08 2.11 -18.85
CA VAL A 66 -4.55 1.54 -17.58
C VAL A 66 -3.47 1.68 -16.49
N GLY A 67 -2.23 2.01 -16.87
CA GLY A 67 -1.13 2.27 -15.95
C GLY A 67 -1.29 3.57 -15.16
N ARG A 68 -0.60 3.66 -14.02
CA ARG A 68 -0.54 4.90 -13.23
C ARG A 68 0.27 5.96 -14.00
N ALA A 69 -0.18 7.21 -13.95
CA ALA A 69 0.57 8.32 -14.52
C ALA A 69 1.82 8.59 -13.67
N ALA A 70 3.01 8.36 -14.24
CA ALA A 70 4.27 8.70 -13.60
C ALA A 70 4.34 10.23 -13.37
N PHE A 71 4.78 10.64 -12.18
CA PHE A 71 4.99 12.05 -11.87
C PHE A 71 6.38 12.26 -11.26
N ASN A 72 7.27 12.88 -12.03
CA ASN A 72 8.59 13.29 -11.57
C ASN A 72 8.53 14.72 -11.01
N PRO A 73 8.64 14.92 -9.68
CA PRO A 73 8.56 16.25 -9.08
C PRO A 73 9.75 17.14 -9.44
N PHE A 74 10.90 16.58 -9.81
CA PHE A 74 12.08 17.35 -10.19
C PHE A 74 11.96 17.94 -11.61
N GLU A 75 11.21 17.28 -12.49
CA GLU A 75 10.87 17.86 -13.81
C GLU A 75 9.87 19.00 -13.70
N HIS A 76 8.93 18.90 -12.75
CA HIS A 76 7.85 19.89 -12.61
C HIS A 76 8.23 21.10 -11.75
N TYR A 77 8.91 20.86 -10.62
CA TYR A 77 9.25 21.91 -9.63
C TYR A 77 10.75 22.26 -9.61
N GLY A 78 11.58 21.57 -10.39
CA GLY A 78 13.04 21.67 -10.31
C GLY A 78 13.61 21.00 -9.05
N SER A 79 14.92 21.12 -8.82
CA SER A 79 15.63 20.56 -7.66
C SER A 79 15.52 21.41 -6.38
N GLY A 80 14.58 22.36 -6.33
CA GLY A 80 14.38 23.27 -5.20
C GLY A 80 13.52 22.73 -4.07
N THR A 81 13.25 23.58 -3.08
CA THR A 81 12.47 23.25 -1.86
C THR A 81 11.08 22.69 -2.17
N ALA A 82 10.44 23.14 -3.24
CA ALA A 82 9.09 22.71 -3.61
C ALA A 82 9.01 21.21 -3.97
N ALA A 83 10.00 20.67 -4.71
CA ALA A 83 10.04 19.25 -5.03
C ALA A 83 10.21 18.38 -3.78
N TRP A 84 11.10 18.78 -2.87
CA TRP A 84 11.33 18.07 -1.61
C TRP A 84 10.13 18.17 -0.66
N ALA A 85 9.46 19.31 -0.59
CA ALA A 85 8.21 19.45 0.16
C ALA A 85 7.11 18.54 -0.38
N TYR A 86 6.95 18.47 -1.71
CA TYR A 86 6.03 17.55 -2.36
C TYR A 86 6.37 16.09 -2.03
N LEU A 87 7.63 15.69 -2.15
CA LEU A 87 8.10 14.35 -1.82
C LEU A 87 7.89 14.00 -0.35
N ALA A 88 8.09 14.94 0.57
CA ALA A 88 7.83 14.71 1.99
C ALA A 88 6.35 14.43 2.27
N VAL A 89 5.45 15.24 1.70
CA VAL A 89 3.99 15.06 1.85
C VAL A 89 3.53 13.76 1.21
N ARG A 90 3.97 13.47 -0.03
CA ARG A 90 3.64 12.23 -0.74
C ARG A 90 4.21 11.01 -0.04
N GLY A 91 5.44 11.10 0.45
CA GLY A 91 6.12 10.06 1.22
C GLY A 91 5.42 9.74 2.53
N LEU A 92 4.94 10.76 3.26
CA LEU A 92 4.11 10.56 4.45
C LEU A 92 2.82 9.81 4.11
N GLY A 93 2.14 10.21 3.03
CA GLY A 93 0.97 9.51 2.53
C GLY A 93 1.28 8.04 2.22
N LEU A 94 2.30 7.80 1.41
CA LEU A 94 2.71 6.48 0.92
C LEU A 94 3.19 5.53 2.03
N VAL A 95 4.00 6.02 2.98
CA VAL A 95 4.67 5.17 3.97
C VAL A 95 3.88 5.03 5.27
N ALA A 96 3.14 6.07 5.68
CA ALA A 96 2.45 6.06 6.97
C ALA A 96 0.92 5.92 6.83
N VAL A 97 0.31 6.69 5.94
CA VAL A 97 -1.16 6.78 5.88
C VAL A 97 -1.77 5.63 5.09
N VAL A 98 -1.26 5.38 3.88
CA VAL A 98 -1.76 4.34 2.98
C VAL A 98 -1.71 2.96 3.63
N PRO A 99 -0.60 2.50 4.25
CA PRO A 99 -0.56 1.18 4.89
C PRO A 99 -1.60 1.04 6.00
N VAL A 100 -1.81 2.06 6.82
CA VAL A 100 -2.80 2.00 7.89
C VAL A 100 -4.23 1.88 7.31
N VAL A 101 -4.56 2.71 6.33
CA VAL A 101 -5.90 2.76 5.74
C VAL A 101 -6.21 1.52 4.92
N GLU A 102 -5.27 1.08 4.07
CA GLU A 102 -5.46 -0.10 3.23
C GLU A 102 -5.53 -1.38 4.04
N GLU A 103 -4.69 -1.56 5.05
CA GLU A 103 -4.75 -2.76 5.90
C GLU A 103 -6.02 -2.79 6.77
N LEU A 104 -6.49 -1.62 7.23
CA LEU A 104 -7.76 -1.48 7.93
C LEU A 104 -8.92 -1.85 7.01
N PHE A 105 -8.95 -1.32 5.78
CA PHE A 105 -10.00 -1.62 4.82
C PHE A 105 -9.98 -3.08 4.37
N LEU A 106 -8.84 -3.56 3.88
CA LEU A 106 -8.73 -4.88 3.28
C LEU A 106 -8.84 -5.97 4.35
N ARG A 107 -7.90 -6.02 5.30
CA ARG A 107 -7.79 -7.12 6.27
C ARG A 107 -8.61 -6.88 7.54
N GLY A 108 -8.79 -5.62 7.92
CA GLY A 108 -9.65 -5.25 9.04
C GLY A 108 -11.14 -5.42 8.75
N PHE A 109 -11.56 -5.20 7.50
CA PHE A 109 -12.96 -5.26 7.06
C PHE A 109 -13.20 -6.25 5.92
N LEU A 110 -12.79 -5.94 4.68
CA LEU A 110 -13.25 -6.61 3.46
C LEU A 110 -13.07 -8.13 3.52
N LEU A 111 -11.86 -8.61 3.81
CA LEU A 111 -11.55 -10.04 3.84
C LEU A 111 -12.33 -10.81 4.91
N ARG A 112 -12.70 -10.14 6.01
CA ARG A 112 -13.53 -10.73 7.07
C ARG A 112 -15.01 -10.70 6.68
N TYR A 113 -15.44 -9.65 6.00
CA TYR A 113 -16.81 -9.48 5.51
C TYR A 113 -17.19 -10.51 4.46
N VAL A 114 -16.31 -10.83 3.51
CA VAL A 114 -16.56 -11.94 2.55
C VAL A 114 -16.62 -13.32 3.21
N VAL A 115 -16.08 -13.48 4.42
CA VAL A 115 -16.21 -14.72 5.18
C VAL A 115 -17.55 -14.76 5.91
N HIS A 116 -17.95 -13.66 6.53
CA HIS A 116 -19.24 -13.53 7.22
C HIS A 116 -19.64 -12.05 7.33
N GLU A 117 -20.91 -11.73 7.11
CA GLU A 117 -21.42 -10.33 7.10
C GLU A 117 -21.19 -9.62 8.45
N ASP A 118 -21.41 -10.32 9.56
CA ASP A 118 -21.02 -9.86 10.89
C ASP A 118 -19.51 -10.08 11.10
N PHE A 119 -18.73 -9.34 10.32
CA PHE A 119 -17.28 -9.53 10.15
C PHE A 119 -16.50 -9.35 11.45
N TRP A 120 -17.07 -8.65 12.45
CA TRP A 120 -16.48 -8.48 13.77
C TRP A 120 -16.28 -9.82 14.50
N THR A 121 -17.13 -10.80 14.22
CA THR A 121 -17.03 -12.17 14.78
C THR A 121 -15.92 -13.01 14.14
N VAL A 122 -15.49 -12.66 12.93
CA VAL A 122 -14.42 -13.36 12.22
C VAL A 122 -13.07 -12.90 12.77
N PRO A 123 -12.19 -13.78 13.29
CA PRO A 123 -10.89 -13.36 13.79
C PRO A 123 -10.01 -12.72 12.69
N PHE A 124 -9.24 -11.69 13.04
CA PHE A 124 -8.22 -11.13 12.12
C PHE A 124 -7.24 -12.23 11.69
N GLY A 125 -6.82 -12.22 10.42
CA GLY A 125 -5.94 -13.24 9.85
C GLY A 125 -6.64 -14.56 9.48
N THR A 126 -7.98 -14.62 9.51
CA THR A 126 -8.73 -15.75 8.95
C THR A 126 -8.56 -15.80 7.44
N LEU A 127 -7.96 -16.87 6.92
CA LEU A 127 -7.66 -17.03 5.50
C LEU A 127 -8.43 -18.23 4.93
N THR A 128 -9.62 -17.96 4.39
CA THR A 128 -10.41 -18.93 3.61
C THR A 128 -10.14 -18.78 2.12
N ALA A 129 -10.62 -19.72 1.29
CA ALA A 129 -10.57 -19.57 -0.16
C ALA A 129 -11.31 -18.31 -0.66
N ALA A 130 -12.45 -17.96 -0.04
CA ALA A 130 -13.19 -16.74 -0.35
C ALA A 130 -12.38 -15.47 -0.02
N ALA A 131 -11.77 -15.43 1.16
CA ALA A 131 -10.90 -14.31 1.55
C ALA A 131 -9.65 -14.20 0.64
N ALA A 132 -9.02 -15.33 0.30
CA ALA A 132 -7.88 -15.34 -0.61
C ALA A 132 -8.27 -14.86 -2.02
N GLY A 133 -9.42 -15.32 -2.54
CA GLY A 133 -9.97 -14.87 -3.82
C GLY A 133 -10.30 -13.38 -3.83
N ALA A 134 -10.96 -12.87 -2.79
CA ALA A 134 -11.24 -11.44 -2.65
C ALA A 134 -9.96 -10.59 -2.56
N CYS A 135 -8.95 -11.08 -1.84
CA CYS A 135 -7.63 -10.44 -1.76
C CYS A 135 -6.94 -10.38 -3.12
N ALA A 136 -7.01 -11.47 -3.91
CA ALA A 136 -6.47 -11.52 -5.26
C ALA A 136 -7.18 -10.56 -6.22
N VAL A 137 -8.51 -10.50 -6.17
CA VAL A 137 -9.31 -9.55 -6.97
C VAL A 137 -8.96 -8.11 -6.59
N TYR A 138 -8.88 -7.80 -5.29
CA TYR A 138 -8.49 -6.48 -4.82
C TYR A 138 -7.08 -6.09 -5.31
N ALA A 139 -6.12 -7.02 -5.22
CA ALA A 139 -4.75 -6.79 -5.67
C ALA A 139 -4.69 -6.39 -7.15
N VAL A 140 -5.31 -7.19 -8.04
CA VAL A 140 -5.31 -6.92 -9.49
C VAL A 140 -6.10 -5.66 -9.83
N ALA A 141 -7.24 -5.43 -9.17
CA ALA A 141 -8.09 -4.27 -9.46
C ALA A 141 -7.44 -2.94 -9.02
N THR A 142 -6.65 -2.93 -7.96
CA THR A 142 -6.00 -1.72 -7.43
C THR A 142 -4.61 -1.46 -8.00
N HIS A 143 -3.98 -2.51 -8.54
CA HIS A 143 -2.64 -2.49 -9.12
C HIS A 143 -2.62 -3.19 -10.49
N PRO A 144 -3.41 -2.73 -11.48
CA PRO A 144 -3.49 -3.42 -12.76
C PRO A 144 -2.13 -3.44 -13.47
N GLY A 145 -1.36 -2.34 -13.44
CA GLY A 145 -0.03 -2.25 -14.04
C GLY A 145 1.03 -3.16 -13.42
N GLU A 146 0.82 -3.58 -12.16
CA GLU A 146 1.72 -4.41 -11.37
C GLU A 146 1.02 -5.69 -10.87
N ALA A 147 -0.03 -6.15 -11.57
CA ALA A 147 -0.95 -7.19 -11.11
C ALA A 147 -0.26 -8.46 -10.60
N VAL A 148 0.77 -8.95 -11.29
CA VAL A 148 1.53 -10.14 -10.86
C VAL A 148 2.30 -9.89 -9.56
N ALA A 149 2.99 -8.75 -9.47
CA ALA A 149 3.69 -8.33 -8.27
C ALA A 149 2.72 -8.16 -7.10
N ALA A 150 1.58 -7.53 -7.36
CA ALA A 150 0.51 -7.31 -6.39
C ALA A 150 -0.03 -8.64 -5.86
N LEU A 151 -0.40 -9.58 -6.73
CA LEU A 151 -0.88 -10.90 -6.31
C LEU A 151 0.09 -11.59 -5.34
N GLY A 152 1.37 -11.62 -5.67
CA GLY A 152 2.40 -12.20 -4.81
C GLY A 152 2.54 -11.47 -3.48
N TRP A 153 2.63 -10.14 -3.51
CA TRP A 153 2.79 -9.32 -2.32
C TRP A 153 1.59 -9.42 -1.38
N PHE A 154 0.36 -9.29 -1.90
CA PHE A 154 -0.87 -9.41 -1.12
C PHE A 154 -1.04 -10.81 -0.51
N ALA A 155 -0.63 -11.86 -1.23
CA ALA A 155 -0.63 -13.23 -0.69
C ALA A 155 0.34 -13.37 0.49
N VAL A 156 1.57 -12.85 0.37
CA VAL A 156 2.56 -12.90 1.46
C VAL A 156 2.05 -12.15 2.69
N VAL A 157 1.54 -10.93 2.53
CA VAL A 157 1.03 -10.14 3.67
C VAL A 157 -0.22 -10.77 4.29
N SER A 158 -1.06 -11.47 3.52
CA SER A 158 -2.15 -12.29 4.08
C SER A 158 -1.62 -13.50 4.86
N GLY A 159 -0.49 -14.07 4.45
CA GLY A 159 0.27 -15.04 5.24
C GLY A 159 0.79 -14.47 6.57
N ILE A 160 1.35 -13.25 6.54
CA ILE A 160 1.75 -12.53 7.77
C ILE A 160 0.54 -12.38 8.70
N ALA A 161 -0.59 -11.90 8.18
CA ALA A 161 -1.82 -11.73 8.95
C ALA A 161 -2.28 -13.04 9.61
N ALA A 162 -2.26 -14.15 8.86
CA ALA A 162 -2.65 -15.47 9.34
C ALA A 162 -1.71 -16.02 10.41
N ALA A 163 -0.40 -15.76 10.29
CA ALA A 163 0.63 -16.23 11.21
C ALA A 163 0.69 -15.41 12.51
N THR A 164 0.68 -14.08 12.40
CA THR A 164 0.89 -13.19 13.56
C THR A 164 -0.40 -12.84 14.27
N ARG A 165 -1.53 -12.86 13.55
CA ARG A 165 -2.84 -12.40 14.03
C ARG A 165 -2.81 -10.96 14.57
N ARG A 166 -1.87 -10.15 14.07
CA ARG A 166 -1.59 -8.79 14.53
C ARG A 166 -1.67 -7.83 13.34
N PRO A 167 -2.63 -6.89 13.34
CA PRO A 167 -2.74 -5.93 12.25
C PRO A 167 -1.49 -5.05 12.07
N ILE A 168 -0.82 -4.67 13.17
CA ILE A 168 0.41 -3.87 13.10
C ILE A 168 1.50 -4.54 12.26
N ASP A 169 1.59 -5.87 12.26
CA ASP A 169 2.63 -6.59 11.52
C ASP A 169 2.42 -6.49 10.01
N CYS A 170 1.17 -6.45 9.54
CA CYS A 170 0.84 -6.22 8.13
C CYS A 170 1.13 -4.77 7.74
N ILE A 171 0.72 -3.81 8.59
CA ILE A 171 0.97 -2.38 8.38
C ILE A 171 2.46 -2.09 8.31
N MET A 172 3.27 -2.69 9.19
CA MET A 172 4.72 -2.45 9.18
C MET A 172 5.42 -3.11 8.00
N ALA A 173 5.00 -4.31 7.58
CA ALA A 173 5.50 -4.92 6.34
C ALA A 173 5.20 -4.03 5.13
N HIS A 174 3.97 -3.51 5.05
CA HIS A 174 3.54 -2.62 3.98
C HIS A 174 4.26 -1.26 4.00
N ALA A 175 4.34 -0.61 5.15
CA ALA A 175 5.11 0.62 5.31
C ALA A 175 6.58 0.44 4.90
N ALA A 176 7.19 -0.68 5.27
CA ALA A 176 8.57 -1.00 4.90
C ALA A 176 8.74 -1.24 3.39
N THR A 177 7.82 -1.97 2.74
CA THR A 177 7.85 -2.13 1.27
C THR A 177 7.73 -0.78 0.59
N ASN A 178 6.78 0.06 1.01
CA ASN A 178 6.54 1.37 0.42
C ASN A 178 7.73 2.33 0.62
N LEU A 179 8.36 2.30 1.79
CA LEU A 179 9.57 3.07 2.04
C LEU A 179 10.73 2.61 1.14
N ALA A 180 10.97 1.30 1.06
CA ALA A 180 12.02 0.73 0.22
C ALA A 180 11.79 1.04 -1.27
N LEU A 181 10.55 0.94 -1.74
CA LEU A 181 10.16 1.28 -3.11
C LEU A 181 10.34 2.78 -3.39
N GLY A 182 9.92 3.64 -2.45
CA GLY A 182 10.12 5.08 -2.56
C GLY A 182 11.60 5.47 -2.65
N VAL A 183 12.47 4.86 -1.82
CA VAL A 183 13.93 5.04 -1.90
C VAL A 183 14.46 4.56 -3.24
N TYR A 184 14.05 3.38 -3.71
CA TYR A 184 14.48 2.85 -5.01
C TYR A 184 14.11 3.80 -6.16
N VAL A 185 12.91 4.37 -6.16
CA VAL A 185 12.49 5.33 -7.20
C VAL A 185 13.33 6.59 -7.16
N LEU A 186 13.61 7.13 -5.97
CA LEU A 186 14.47 8.32 -5.83
C LEU A 186 15.88 8.09 -6.36
N VAL A 187 16.44 6.90 -6.15
CA VAL A 187 17.80 6.55 -6.58
C VAL A 187 17.85 6.21 -8.08
N SER A 188 16.89 5.43 -8.58
CA SER A 188 16.90 4.91 -9.96
C SER A 188 16.26 5.85 -10.98
N GLY A 189 15.42 6.81 -10.55
CA GLY A 189 14.58 7.60 -11.43
C GLY A 189 13.39 6.82 -12.03
N SER A 190 13.08 5.62 -11.51
CA SER A 190 11.99 4.77 -12.01
C SER A 190 10.60 5.25 -11.55
N TRP A 191 10.25 6.50 -11.89
CA TRP A 191 9.01 7.16 -11.43
C TRP A 191 7.71 6.48 -11.85
N TRP A 192 7.75 5.54 -12.79
CA TRP A 192 6.60 4.75 -13.21
C TRP A 192 6.14 3.72 -12.15
N LEU A 193 6.96 3.44 -11.12
CA LEU A 193 6.63 2.52 -10.03
C LEU A 193 5.74 3.14 -8.94
N VAL A 194 5.56 4.47 -8.88
CA VAL A 194 4.91 5.19 -7.75
C VAL A 194 3.96 6.31 -8.12
#